data_AF-A0A2C5YDB8-F1
#
_entry.id   AF-A0A2C5YDB8-F1
#
_cell.length_a   1.000
_cell.length_b   1.000
_cell.length_c   1.000
_cell.angle_alpha   90.00
_cell.angle_beta   90.00
_cell.angle_gamma   90.00
#
_symmetry.space_group_name_H-M   'P 1'
#
loop_
_entity.id
_entity.type
_entity.pdbx_description
1 polymer ?
#
loop_
_entity_poly.entity_id
_entity_poly.type
_entity_poly.pdbx_seq_one_letter_code
_entity_poly.pdbx_strand_id
1 'polypeptide(L)'
;MGKDDAKKRVVVVHCKAGKGRSGTVACSYLIAHEGWTPADALSRFTQRRMRPRFGAGVSIPSQLRWISYIDRWTNTGSKHYADAAVQVVEIHVWGLRPGVKVSVEGFADEGKTIAAWHTFDESERIVVQQAPETGWGMASEGG
;
A
#
# COMPACT_ATOMS: atom_id res chain seq x y z
N MET A 1 -31.69 -18.72 -19.80
CA MET A 1 -31.65 -18.11 -18.45
C MET A 1 -32.53 -16.86 -18.48
N GLY A 2 -33.58 -16.79 -17.66
CA GLY A 2 -34.61 -15.75 -17.74
C GLY A 2 -34.15 -14.38 -17.25
N LYS A 3 -34.75 -13.32 -17.79
CA LYS A 3 -34.43 -11.90 -17.54
C LYS A 3 -34.66 -11.47 -16.06
N ASP A 4 -35.38 -12.28 -15.28
CA ASP A 4 -35.73 -12.02 -13.88
C ASP A 4 -34.70 -12.53 -12.86
N ASP A 5 -33.85 -13.50 -13.21
CA ASP A 5 -32.80 -14.01 -12.32
C ASP A 5 -31.62 -13.04 -12.17
N ALA A 6 -31.49 -12.08 -13.10
CA ALA A 6 -30.43 -11.06 -13.04
C ALA A 6 -30.57 -10.12 -11.83
N LYS A 7 -31.79 -9.93 -11.29
CA LYS A 7 -32.08 -8.98 -10.20
C LYS A 7 -31.71 -9.50 -8.79
N LYS A 8 -31.17 -10.71 -8.64
CA LYS A 8 -30.87 -11.34 -7.33
C LYS A 8 -29.42 -11.78 -7.16
N ARG A 9 -28.49 -11.27 -7.97
CA ARG A 9 -27.08 -11.66 -7.84
C ARG A 9 -26.47 -11.02 -6.59
N VAL A 10 -25.97 -11.87 -5.69
CA VAL A 10 -25.28 -11.45 -4.46
C VAL A 10 -23.83 -11.87 -4.54
N VAL A 11 -22.93 -10.95 -4.16
CA VAL A 11 -21.48 -11.21 -4.06
C VAL A 11 -21.06 -11.15 -2.61
N VAL A 12 -20.29 -12.14 -2.16
CA VAL A 12 -19.70 -12.19 -0.82
C VAL A 12 -18.19 -12.05 -0.94
N VAL A 13 -17.64 -10.98 -0.37
CA VAL A 13 -16.19 -10.73 -0.33
C VAL A 13 -15.69 -10.92 1.09
N HIS A 14 -14.72 -11.80 1.27
CA HIS A 14 -14.09 -12.01 2.58
C HIS A 14 -12.57 -12.01 2.51
N CYS A 15 -11.95 -11.75 3.65
CA CYS A 15 -10.55 -12.01 3.94
C CYS A 15 -10.49 -12.48 5.40
N LYS A 16 -9.30 -12.63 6.00
CA LYS A 16 -9.20 -13.07 7.40
C LYS A 16 -10.01 -12.21 8.37
N ALA A 17 -9.88 -10.88 8.30
CA ALA A 17 -10.58 -9.95 9.19
C ALA A 17 -11.76 -9.22 8.53
N GLY A 18 -11.98 -9.39 7.23
CA GLY A 18 -12.96 -8.63 6.45
C GLY A 18 -12.73 -7.10 6.43
N LYS A 19 -11.49 -6.63 6.63
CA LYS A 19 -11.12 -5.19 6.62
C LYS A 19 -10.39 -4.82 5.33
N GLY A 20 -9.11 -4.47 5.40
CA GLY A 20 -8.31 -3.91 4.30
C GLY A 20 -8.47 -4.58 2.93
N ARG A 21 -8.19 -5.89 2.81
CA ARG A 21 -8.30 -6.61 1.52
C ARG A 21 -9.73 -6.61 0.98
N SER A 22 -10.71 -6.97 1.81
CA SER A 22 -12.13 -6.97 1.41
C SER A 22 -12.64 -5.57 1.07
N GLY A 23 -12.22 -4.57 1.83
CA GLY A 23 -12.57 -3.18 1.61
C GLY A 23 -11.98 -2.62 0.34
N THR A 24 -10.74 -3.00 0.01
CA THR A 24 -10.11 -2.61 -1.27
C THR A 24 -10.95 -3.08 -2.44
N VAL A 25 -11.35 -4.36 -2.45
CA VAL A 25 -12.19 -4.94 -3.53
C VAL A 25 -13.59 -4.31 -3.54
N ALA A 26 -14.24 -4.19 -2.38
CA ALA A 26 -15.58 -3.60 -2.29
C ALA A 26 -15.61 -2.13 -2.74
N CYS A 27 -14.64 -1.32 -2.31
CA CYS A 27 -14.54 0.07 -2.76
C CYS A 27 -14.23 0.16 -4.25
N SER A 28 -13.36 -0.71 -4.77
CA SER A 28 -13.03 -0.75 -6.20
C SER A 28 -14.28 -1.01 -7.06
N TYR A 29 -15.16 -1.92 -6.61
CA TYR A 29 -16.43 -2.18 -7.30
C TYR A 29 -17.34 -0.96 -7.30
N LEU A 30 -17.52 -0.30 -6.15
CA LEU A 30 -18.37 0.90 -6.05
C LEU A 30 -17.88 2.04 -6.96
N ILE A 31 -16.57 2.22 -7.07
CA ILE A 31 -15.98 3.22 -7.95
C ILE A 31 -16.19 2.81 -9.41
N ALA A 32 -15.76 1.61 -9.80
CA ALA A 32 -15.73 1.17 -11.18
C ALA A 32 -17.11 0.96 -11.81
N HIS A 33 -18.11 0.56 -11.02
CA HIS A 33 -19.43 0.15 -11.53
C HIS A 33 -20.58 0.99 -11.02
N GLU A 34 -20.46 1.58 -9.83
CA GLU A 34 -21.55 2.35 -9.22
C GLU A 34 -21.30 3.87 -9.28
N GLY A 35 -20.15 4.32 -9.82
CA GLY A 35 -19.85 5.73 -10.03
C GLY A 35 -19.49 6.50 -8.74
N TRP A 36 -19.04 5.81 -7.70
CA TRP A 36 -18.70 6.44 -6.42
C TRP A 36 -17.34 7.11 -6.49
N THR A 37 -17.17 8.22 -5.75
CA THR A 37 -15.83 8.76 -5.51
C THR A 37 -15.05 7.85 -4.55
N PRO A 38 -13.71 7.86 -4.59
CA PRO A 38 -12.90 7.10 -3.64
C PRO A 38 -13.22 7.42 -2.18
N ALA A 39 -13.45 8.69 -1.86
CA ALA A 39 -13.77 9.15 -0.51
C ALA A 39 -15.11 8.57 -0.03
N ASP A 40 -16.15 8.62 -0.87
CA ASP A 40 -17.47 8.11 -0.52
C ASP A 40 -17.46 6.59 -0.36
N ALA A 41 -16.78 5.87 -1.26
CA ALA A 41 -16.66 4.42 -1.19
C ALA A 41 -15.94 3.97 0.09
N LEU A 42 -14.82 4.61 0.42
CA LEU A 42 -14.05 4.35 1.65
C LEU A 42 -14.83 4.68 2.93
N SER A 43 -15.50 5.84 2.93
CA SER A 43 -16.34 6.27 4.05
C SER A 43 -17.48 5.29 4.28
N ARG A 44 -18.17 4.89 3.20
CA ARG A 44 -19.27 3.93 3.24
C ARG A 44 -18.82 2.57 3.75
N PHE A 45 -17.72 2.04 3.22
CA PHE A 45 -17.18 0.76 3.68
C PHE A 45 -16.81 0.83 5.16
N THR A 46 -16.15 1.91 5.60
CA THR A 46 -15.77 2.11 7.00
C THR A 46 -17.00 2.15 7.91
N GLN A 47 -18.01 2.96 7.58
CA GLN A 47 -19.24 3.07 8.37
C GLN A 47 -19.99 1.73 8.51
N ARG A 48 -19.98 0.91 7.45
CA ARG A 48 -20.70 -0.37 7.45
C ARG A 48 -19.91 -1.50 8.08
N ARG A 49 -18.58 -1.46 8.01
CA ARG A 49 -17.73 -2.59 8.41
C ARG A 49 -17.07 -2.41 9.78
N MET A 50 -16.81 -1.16 10.16
CA MET A 50 -16.06 -0.81 11.38
C MET A 50 -17.00 -0.36 12.48
N ARG A 51 -16.64 -0.66 13.73
CA ARG A 51 -17.30 -0.06 14.89
C ARG A 51 -16.93 1.43 14.96
N PRO A 52 -17.82 2.31 15.46
CA PRO A 52 -17.47 3.71 15.70
C PRO A 52 -16.18 3.82 16.50
N ARG A 53 -15.25 4.71 16.08
CA ARG A 53 -13.93 4.95 16.69
C ARG A 53 -12.85 3.87 16.48
N PHE A 54 -13.07 2.86 15.63
CA PHE A 54 -12.06 1.81 15.33
C PHE A 54 -11.18 2.08 14.10
N GLY A 55 -11.09 3.35 13.68
CA GLY A 55 -10.31 3.76 12.50
C GLY A 55 -10.94 3.36 11.17
N ALA A 56 -10.20 3.60 10.08
CA ALA A 56 -10.65 3.33 8.72
C ALA A 56 -10.75 1.82 8.42
N GLY A 57 -11.72 1.43 7.59
CA GLY A 57 -11.89 0.05 7.14
C GLY A 57 -10.78 -0.42 6.19
N VAL A 58 -10.19 0.53 5.45
CA VAL A 58 -8.99 0.37 4.63
C VAL A 58 -8.02 1.47 5.06
N SER A 59 -6.83 1.10 5.53
CA SER A 59 -5.87 2.05 6.09
C SER A 59 -4.44 1.85 5.59
N ILE A 60 -4.12 0.70 4.99
CA ILE A 60 -2.77 0.41 4.50
C ILE A 60 -2.50 1.26 3.25
N PRO A 61 -1.40 2.03 3.18
CA PRO A 61 -1.14 2.94 2.06
C PRO A 61 -1.16 2.29 0.69
N SER A 62 -0.64 1.07 0.54
CA SER A 62 -0.69 0.34 -0.74
C SER A 62 -2.10 -0.03 -1.18
N GLN A 63 -3.01 -0.30 -0.23
CA GLN A 63 -4.43 -0.55 -0.53
C GLN A 63 -5.14 0.73 -0.97
N LEU A 64 -4.86 1.86 -0.31
CA LEU A 64 -5.38 3.16 -0.70
C LEU A 64 -4.86 3.60 -2.08
N ARG A 65 -3.58 3.34 -2.36
CA ARG A 65 -2.98 3.55 -3.68
C ARG A 65 -3.71 2.73 -4.75
N TRP A 66 -4.06 1.48 -4.46
CA TRP A 66 -4.81 0.64 -5.38
C TRP A 66 -6.20 1.19 -5.69
N ILE A 67 -6.88 1.73 -4.68
CA ILE A 67 -8.17 2.41 -4.88
C ILE A 67 -8.01 3.62 -5.81
N SER A 68 -6.95 4.42 -5.64
CA SER A 68 -6.63 5.53 -6.56
C SER A 68 -6.33 5.03 -7.99
N TYR A 69 -5.72 3.85 -8.14
CA TYR A 69 -5.50 3.28 -9.47
C TYR A 69 -6.81 2.88 -10.15
N ILE A 70 -7.76 2.31 -9.40
CA ILE A 70 -9.09 1.99 -9.92
C ILE A 70 -9.86 3.25 -10.30
N ASP A 71 -9.78 4.30 -9.49
CA ASP A 71 -10.38 5.59 -9.80
C ASP A 71 -9.85 6.16 -11.12
N ARG A 72 -8.52 6.23 -11.29
CA ARG A 72 -7.90 6.67 -12.55
C ARG A 72 -8.31 5.77 -13.70
N TRP A 73 -8.18 4.45 -13.55
CA TRP A 73 -8.56 3.48 -14.58
C TRP A 73 -10.03 3.61 -15.01
N THR A 74 -10.92 3.95 -14.07
CA THR A 74 -12.35 4.17 -14.32
C THR A 74 -12.61 5.48 -15.05
N ASN A 75 -11.88 6.55 -14.70
CA ASN A 75 -12.23 7.92 -15.07
C ASN A 75 -11.34 8.55 -16.16
N THR A 76 -10.17 8.00 -16.47
CA THR A 76 -9.22 8.59 -17.43
C THR A 76 -9.20 7.89 -18.80
N GLY A 77 -10.20 7.07 -19.14
CA GLY A 77 -10.26 6.41 -20.46
C GLY A 77 -11.26 5.27 -20.59
N SER A 78 -10.95 4.30 -21.45
CA SER A 78 -11.80 3.15 -21.82
C SER A 78 -11.73 1.95 -20.85
N LYS A 79 -11.33 2.16 -19.59
CA LYS A 79 -11.08 1.08 -18.63
C LYS A 79 -10.11 0.02 -19.17
N HIS A 80 -9.11 0.47 -19.90
CA HIS A 80 -8.08 -0.39 -20.47
C HIS A 80 -6.85 -0.42 -19.57
N TYR A 81 -6.45 -1.62 -19.14
CA TYR A 81 -5.18 -1.85 -18.48
C TYR A 81 -4.19 -2.39 -19.51
N ALA A 82 -2.97 -1.86 -19.53
CA ALA A 82 -1.89 -2.33 -20.37
C ALA A 82 -0.67 -2.63 -19.49
N ASP A 83 -0.06 -3.78 -19.71
CA ASP A 83 1.21 -4.11 -19.09
C ASP A 83 2.30 -3.18 -19.63
N ALA A 84 3.08 -2.61 -18.71
CA ALA A 84 4.23 -1.79 -19.04
C ALA A 84 5.46 -2.43 -18.43
N ALA A 85 6.39 -2.86 -19.28
CA ALA A 85 7.71 -3.28 -18.82
C ALA A 85 8.44 -2.06 -18.24
N VAL A 86 8.85 -2.16 -16.98
CA VAL A 86 9.59 -1.11 -16.28
C VAL A 86 10.88 -1.69 -15.73
N GLN A 87 11.96 -0.90 -15.80
CA GLN A 87 13.22 -1.21 -15.17
C GLN A 87 13.45 -0.23 -14.02
N VAL A 88 13.68 -0.76 -12.82
CA VAL A 88 14.13 0.06 -11.69
C VAL A 88 15.64 0.24 -11.84
N VAL A 89 16.04 1.45 -12.23
CA VAL A 89 17.47 1.77 -12.48
C VAL A 89 18.19 2.12 -11.19
N GLU A 90 17.50 2.79 -10.26
CA GLU A 90 18.12 3.30 -9.05
C GLU A 90 17.11 3.45 -7.91
N ILE A 91 17.56 3.26 -6.67
CA ILE A 91 16.77 3.46 -5.46
C ILE A 91 17.58 4.32 -4.49
N HIS A 92 17.01 5.46 -4.10
CA HIS A 92 17.61 6.34 -3.11
C HIS A 92 16.81 6.27 -1.81
N VAL A 93 17.50 6.05 -0.69
CA VAL A 93 16.87 6.00 0.63
C VAL A 93 17.50 7.05 1.53
N TRP A 94 16.65 7.91 2.10
CA TRP A 94 17.07 9.08 2.86
C TRP A 94 16.63 8.97 4.32
N GLY A 95 17.30 9.71 5.21
CA GLY A 95 16.93 9.78 6.63
C GLY A 95 17.24 8.51 7.43
N LEU A 96 18.23 7.73 7.00
CA LEU A 96 18.64 6.51 7.68
C LEU A 96 19.28 6.80 9.04
N ARG A 97 18.81 6.10 10.08
CA ARG A 97 19.42 6.13 11.42
C ARG A 97 20.69 5.27 11.44
N PRO A 98 21.64 5.55 12.35
CA PRO A 98 22.80 4.68 12.55
C PRO A 98 22.37 3.21 12.81
N GLY A 99 23.07 2.27 12.17
CA GLY A 99 22.83 0.82 12.32
C GLY A 99 21.68 0.25 11.50
N VAL A 100 20.98 1.07 10.68
CA VAL A 100 19.94 0.56 9.78
C VAL A 100 20.57 -0.14 8.58
N LYS A 101 20.23 -1.42 8.38
CA LYS A 101 20.52 -2.18 7.16
C LYS A 101 19.39 -2.01 6.16
N VAL A 102 19.72 -1.76 4.90
CA VAL A 102 18.74 -1.63 3.81
C VAL A 102 18.99 -2.74 2.80
N SER A 103 17.95 -3.54 2.52
CA SER A 103 17.94 -4.53 1.45
C SER A 103 16.82 -4.24 0.46
N VAL A 104 17.11 -4.51 -0.82
CA VAL A 104 16.11 -4.59 -1.88
C VAL A 104 15.82 -6.07 -2.07
N GLU A 105 14.59 -6.43 -1.78
CA GLU A 105 14.09 -7.79 -1.90
C GLU A 105 12.90 -7.81 -2.84
N GLY A 106 12.76 -8.90 -3.58
CA GLY A 106 11.66 -9.08 -4.51
C GLY A 106 11.15 -10.48 -4.56
N PHE A 107 9.92 -10.61 -5.04
CA PHE A 107 9.26 -11.89 -5.26
C PHE A 107 9.93 -12.63 -6.43
N ALA A 108 10.31 -13.88 -6.20
CA ALA A 108 10.82 -14.81 -7.19
C ALA A 108 9.95 -16.07 -7.23
N ASP A 109 10.10 -16.88 -8.29
CA ASP A 109 9.30 -18.11 -8.49
C ASP A 109 7.79 -17.84 -8.33
N GLU A 110 7.25 -16.95 -9.19
CA GLU A 110 5.82 -16.60 -9.20
C GLU A 110 5.30 -16.09 -7.83
N GLY A 111 6.19 -15.55 -6.99
CA GLY A 111 5.86 -15.04 -5.66
C GLY A 111 5.90 -16.07 -4.54
N LYS A 112 6.41 -17.28 -4.79
CA LYS A 112 6.60 -18.32 -3.76
C LYS A 112 7.76 -18.01 -2.83
N THR A 113 8.77 -17.28 -3.33
CA THR A 113 9.96 -16.94 -2.56
C THR A 113 10.24 -15.45 -2.60
N ILE A 114 10.96 -14.97 -1.58
CA ILE A 114 11.51 -13.61 -1.56
C ILE A 114 13.02 -13.77 -1.67
N ALA A 115 13.61 -13.14 -2.68
CA ALA A 115 15.04 -13.13 -2.91
C ALA A 115 15.61 -11.73 -2.64
N ALA A 116 16.72 -11.67 -1.93
CA ALA A 116 17.50 -10.44 -1.82
C ALA A 116 18.23 -10.18 -3.14
N TRP A 117 17.89 -9.07 -3.78
CA TRP A 117 18.53 -8.64 -5.03
C TRP A 117 19.74 -7.77 -4.75
N HIS A 118 19.69 -6.97 -3.68
CA HIS A 118 20.79 -6.13 -3.27
C HIS A 118 20.68 -5.79 -1.78
N THR A 119 21.82 -5.59 -1.13
CA THR A 119 21.92 -5.10 0.25
C THR A 119 22.97 -4.01 0.24
N PHE A 120 22.56 -2.79 0.58
CA PHE A 120 23.45 -1.64 0.57
C PHE A 120 24.50 -1.77 1.66
N ASP A 121 25.75 -1.51 1.30
CA ASP A 121 26.87 -1.45 2.24
C ASP A 121 27.30 0.01 2.56
N GLU A 122 28.31 0.16 3.42
CA GLU A 122 28.80 1.48 3.84
C GLU A 122 29.46 2.26 2.70
N SER A 123 29.99 1.59 1.67
CA SER A 123 30.63 2.23 0.51
C SER A 123 29.62 2.90 -0.42
N GLU A 124 28.37 2.43 -0.41
CA GLU A 124 27.26 2.99 -1.18
C GLU A 124 26.51 4.11 -0.43
N ARG A 125 26.92 4.40 0.82
CA ARG A 125 26.28 5.42 1.65
C ARG A 125 26.87 6.80 1.40
N ILE A 126 26.02 7.74 0.99
CA ILE A 126 26.38 9.15 0.84
C ILE A 126 25.84 9.95 2.04
N VAL A 127 26.71 10.64 2.77
CA VAL A 127 26.32 11.54 3.87
C VAL A 127 26.05 12.93 3.30
N VAL A 128 24.78 13.27 3.12
CA VAL A 128 24.36 14.55 2.52
C VAL A 128 24.16 15.67 3.55
N GLN A 129 23.89 15.32 4.81
CA GLN A 129 23.83 16.26 5.93
C GLN A 129 24.33 15.55 7.19
N GLN A 130 25.31 16.12 7.89
CA GLN A 130 25.72 15.58 9.19
C GLN A 130 24.57 15.74 10.18
N ALA A 131 24.30 14.68 10.95
CA ALA A 131 23.41 14.81 12.09
C ALA A 131 23.98 15.89 13.03
N PRO A 132 23.15 16.72 13.68
CA PRO A 132 23.63 17.61 14.72
C PRO A 132 24.41 16.77 15.74
N GLU A 133 25.57 17.26 16.19
CA GLU A 133 26.24 16.69 17.35
C GLU A 133 25.31 16.81 18.55
N THR A 134 24.44 15.82 18.76
CA THR A 134 23.69 15.74 20.00
C THR A 134 24.69 15.35 21.07
N GLY A 135 25.18 16.36 21.78
CA GLY A 135 26.03 16.25 22.96
C GLY A 135 25.34 15.49 24.09
N TRP A 136 25.23 14.18 23.93
CA TRP A 136 25.13 13.25 25.05
C TRP A 136 26.55 12.74 25.33
N GLY A 137 27.40 13.68 25.73
CA GLY A 137 28.62 13.33 26.44
C GLY A 137 28.18 12.64 27.73
N MET A 138 28.61 11.39 27.92
CA MET A 138 28.60 10.80 29.25
C MET A 138 29.42 11.71 30.16
N ALA A 139 28.75 12.45 31.04
CA ALA A 139 29.38 12.87 32.28
C ALA A 139 29.56 11.60 33.12
N SER A 140 30.70 10.94 32.97
CA SER A 140 31.21 10.07 34.04
C SER A 140 31.96 10.97 35.01
N GLU A 141 31.26 11.49 36.01
CA GLU A 141 31.88 11.84 37.28
C GLU A 141 32.24 10.53 38.01
N GLY A 142 33.48 10.44 38.51
CA GLY A 142 33.85 9.49 39.56
C GLY A 142 35.12 8.68 39.28
N GLY A 143 36.23 9.08 39.92
CA GLY A 143 37.46 8.30 40.04
C GLY A 143 38.73 9.14 40.02
#